data_AF-A8H220-F1
#
_entry.id   AF-A8H220-F1
#
_cell.length_a   1.000
_cell.length_b   1.000
_cell.length_c   1.000
_cell.angle_alpha   90.00
_cell.angle_beta   90.00
_cell.angle_gamma   90.00
#
_symmetry.space_group_name_H-M   'P 1'
#
loop_
_entity.id
_entity.type
_entity.pdbx_description
1 polymer ?
#
loop_
_entity_poly.entity_id
_entity_poly.type
_entity_poly.pdbx_seq_one_letter_code
_entity_poly.pdbx_strand_id
1 'polypeptide(L)'
;MLLNENNRNDRVLTSVTKVYRKKVSGLVAHAGLMLSFEQGEQLVLHTNPDKNTHLSTLEEFLEGEKLVKKACINATPQIVDRINSRLSSCCKYSIFYNCEHLTSEVLTGSSTSEQLKTTLTVSALGTAFVAFKPANRNMMTLSLAALGFGLLGLYIEKQNQLSS
;
A
#
# COMPACT_ATOMS: atom_id res chain seq x y z
N MET A 1 9.90 22.34 6.23
CA MET A 1 8.91 22.44 7.33
C MET A 1 8.71 21.02 7.87
N LEU A 2 8.86 20.80 9.18
CA LEU A 2 9.73 19.75 9.75
C LEU A 2 9.24 18.29 9.80
N LEU A 3 10.18 17.38 9.47
CA LEU A 3 10.21 15.94 9.80
C LEU A 3 10.57 15.76 11.30
N ASN A 4 9.64 16.19 12.17
CA ASN A 4 9.60 16.12 13.64
C ASN A 4 10.93 16.24 14.42
N GLU A 5 11.23 17.50 14.79
CA GLU A 5 11.97 18.02 15.96
C GLU A 5 12.71 16.98 16.81
N ASN A 6 13.98 16.69 16.54
CA ASN A 6 15.06 17.28 17.35
C ASN A 6 16.45 17.23 16.68
N ASN A 7 16.58 16.89 15.38
CA ASN A 7 17.91 16.92 14.71
C ASN A 7 17.89 16.85 13.16
N ARG A 8 16.81 17.30 12.48
CA ARG A 8 16.61 17.05 11.02
C ARG A 8 16.25 18.30 10.19
N ASN A 9 16.88 19.44 10.44
CA ASN A 9 16.59 20.68 9.69
C ASN A 9 17.16 20.73 8.26
N ASP A 10 18.09 19.84 7.87
CA ASP A 10 18.82 19.98 6.60
C ASP A 10 18.45 18.95 5.51
N ARG A 11 17.44 18.11 5.76
CA ARG A 11 17.09 17.03 4.82
C ARG A 11 16.05 17.49 3.81
N VAL A 12 16.50 17.88 2.63
CA VAL A 12 15.63 18.19 1.50
C VAL A 12 15.16 16.89 0.85
N LEU A 13 13.87 16.59 0.96
CA LEU A 13 13.24 15.48 0.26
C LEU A 13 13.16 15.82 -1.23
N THR A 14 13.75 15.00 -2.09
CA THR A 14 13.80 15.26 -3.55
C THR A 14 12.76 14.45 -4.29
N SER A 15 12.55 13.19 -3.89
CA SER A 15 11.60 12.30 -4.54
C SER A 15 11.01 11.28 -3.58
N VAL A 16 9.86 10.76 -3.99
CA VAL A 16 9.14 9.69 -3.31
C VAL A 16 8.86 8.59 -4.31
N THR A 17 9.29 7.37 -3.98
CA THR A 17 9.05 6.19 -4.80
C THR A 17 8.10 5.23 -4.09
N LYS A 18 7.00 4.84 -4.75
CA LYS A 18 6.14 3.75 -4.29
C LYS A 18 6.89 2.43 -4.43
N VAL A 19 7.06 1.75 -3.31
CA VAL A 19 7.80 0.50 -3.21
C VAL A 19 6.95 -0.62 -2.63
N TYR A 20 7.30 -1.84 -3.03
CA TYR A 20 6.67 -3.06 -2.57
C TYR A 20 7.70 -4.10 -2.18
N ARG A 21 7.30 -4.98 -1.28
CA ARG A 21 7.95 -6.27 -1.03
C ARG A 21 6.91 -7.34 -0.74
N LYS A 22 7.33 -8.59 -0.79
CA LYS A 22 6.50 -9.71 -0.34
C LYS A 22 6.37 -9.68 1.18
N LYS A 23 5.17 -9.96 1.71
CA LYS A 23 4.97 -10.29 3.13
C LYS A 23 5.20 -11.78 3.33
N VAL A 24 5.98 -12.15 4.35
CA VAL A 24 6.23 -13.56 4.70
C VAL A 24 4.92 -14.29 5.03
N SER A 25 3.98 -13.62 5.69
CA SER A 25 2.69 -14.16 6.12
C SER A 25 1.50 -13.90 5.19
N GLY A 26 1.69 -13.17 4.07
CA GLY A 26 0.59 -12.40 3.48
C GLY A 26 0.03 -12.88 2.14
N LEU A 27 -1.30 -12.81 2.01
CA LEU A 27 -2.04 -12.84 0.74
C LEU A 27 -1.83 -11.58 -0.12
N VAL A 28 -1.21 -10.54 0.45
CA VAL A 28 -1.01 -9.23 -0.17
C VAL A 28 0.46 -8.81 -0.09
N ALA A 29 0.88 -7.90 -0.98
CA ALA A 29 2.21 -7.28 -0.87
C ALA A 29 2.23 -6.22 0.25
N HIS A 30 3.41 -5.95 0.80
CA HIS A 30 3.62 -4.82 1.69
C HIS A 30 3.98 -3.61 0.86
N ALA A 31 3.31 -2.48 1.11
CA ALA A 31 3.53 -1.23 0.39
C ALA A 31 4.25 -0.23 1.31
N GLY A 32 5.11 0.58 0.72
CA GLY A 32 5.80 1.68 1.38
C GLY A 32 6.11 2.81 0.41
N LEU A 33 6.58 3.93 0.96
CA LEU A 33 7.10 5.05 0.21
C LEU A 33 8.57 5.24 0.56
N MET A 34 9.45 4.93 -0.39
CA MET A 34 10.87 5.21 -0.28
C MET A 34 11.09 6.71 -0.51
N LEU A 35 11.56 7.38 0.52
CA LEU A 35 11.86 8.80 0.59
C LEU A 35 13.34 8.97 0.22
N SER A 36 13.63 9.66 -0.89
CA SER A 36 15.01 9.96 -1.29
C SER A 36 15.32 11.43 -0.99
N PHE A 37 16.43 11.65 -0.30
CA PHE A 37 16.89 12.97 0.12
C PHE A 37 18.07 13.43 -0.73
N GLU A 38 18.31 14.74 -0.79
CA GLU A 38 19.38 15.35 -1.59
C GLU A 38 20.78 14.81 -1.24
N GLN A 39 21.01 14.52 0.05
CA GLN A 39 22.28 13.96 0.55
C GLN A 39 22.44 12.45 0.28
N GLY A 40 21.56 11.84 -0.53
CA GLY A 40 21.60 10.42 -0.89
C GLY A 40 21.01 9.46 0.14
N GLU A 41 20.60 9.94 1.31
CA GLU A 41 19.89 9.14 2.31
C GLU A 41 18.56 8.61 1.75
N GLN A 42 18.21 7.38 2.14
CA GLN A 42 16.92 6.76 1.82
C GLN A 42 16.27 6.21 3.09
N LEU A 43 15.01 6.56 3.30
CA LEU A 43 14.16 6.00 4.35
C LEU A 43 12.88 5.47 3.73
N VAL A 44 12.19 4.57 4.40
CA VAL A 44 10.89 4.07 3.94
C VAL A 44 9.80 4.45 4.93
N LEU A 45 8.81 5.21 4.46
CA LEU A 45 7.57 5.46 5.18
C LEU A 45 6.61 4.31 4.94
N HIS A 46 6.16 3.66 5.99
CA HIS A 46 5.13 2.64 5.92
C HIS A 46 4.37 2.53 7.24
N THR A 47 3.31 1.71 7.24
CA THR A 47 2.55 1.39 8.46
C THR A 47 2.46 -0.11 8.63
N ASN A 48 2.46 -0.60 9.87
CA ASN A 48 2.22 -1.99 10.23
C ASN A 48 1.47 -2.07 11.57
N PRO A 49 0.93 -3.25 11.94
CA PRO A 49 0.19 -3.42 13.20
C PRO A 49 1.00 -3.09 14.46
N ASP A 50 2.32 -3.30 14.44
CA ASP A 50 3.17 -3.21 15.63
C ASP A 50 3.62 -1.77 15.93
N LYS A 51 4.02 -1.03 14.89
CA LYS A 51 4.64 0.30 15.00
C LYS A 51 3.77 1.43 14.45
N ASN A 52 2.59 1.13 13.89
CA ASN A 52 1.76 2.07 13.15
C ASN A 52 2.56 2.78 12.05
N THR A 53 2.20 4.00 11.67
CA THR A 53 2.95 4.79 10.68
C THR A 53 4.31 5.20 11.24
N HIS A 54 5.39 4.82 10.57
CA HIS A 54 6.76 5.13 10.97
C HIS A 54 7.71 5.17 9.77
N LEU A 55 8.93 5.63 10.02
CA LEU A 55 10.05 5.53 9.10
C LEU A 55 10.94 4.35 9.51
N SER A 56 11.40 3.58 8.53
CA SER A 56 12.40 2.53 8.71
C SER A 56 13.57 2.74 7.74
N THR A 57 14.67 2.02 7.96
CA THR A 57 15.67 1.87 6.90
C THR A 57 15.12 1.00 5.77
N LEU A 58 15.84 0.97 4.63
CA LEU A 58 15.47 0.09 3.53
C LEU A 58 15.60 -1.39 3.92
N GLU A 59 16.66 -1.76 4.65
CA GLU A 59 16.91 -3.12 5.11
C GLU A 59 15.81 -3.61 6.05
N GLU A 60 15.41 -2.76 7.00
CA GLU A 60 14.30 -3.03 7.91
C GLU A 60 12.97 -3.18 7.15
N PHE A 61 12.74 -2.33 6.15
CA PHE A 61 11.54 -2.46 5.31
C PHE A 61 11.55 -3.77 4.54
N LEU A 62 12.70 -4.21 4.03
CA LEU A 62 12.81 -5.39 3.16
C LEU A 62 12.66 -6.72 3.90
N GLU A 63 13.16 -6.84 5.13
CA GLU A 63 13.17 -8.11 5.88
C GLU A 63 13.75 -9.28 5.04
N GLY A 64 14.77 -9.00 4.22
CA GLY A 64 15.40 -9.99 3.34
C GLY A 64 14.66 -10.28 2.03
N GLU A 65 13.52 -9.63 1.77
CA GLU A 65 12.77 -9.79 0.52
C GLU A 65 13.26 -8.83 -0.58
N LYS A 66 12.88 -9.13 -1.83
CA LYS A 66 13.22 -8.29 -2.99
C LYS A 66 12.42 -6.97 -2.97
N LEU A 67 13.11 -5.85 -3.19
CA LEU A 67 12.48 -4.55 -3.45
C LEU A 67 11.89 -4.49 -4.86
N VAL A 68 10.65 -4.02 -4.96
CA VAL A 68 10.01 -3.67 -6.23
C VAL A 68 9.63 -2.19 -6.21
N LYS A 69 10.06 -1.43 -7.23
CA LYS A 69 9.76 0.01 -7.38
C LYS A 69 8.72 0.18 -8.48
N LYS A 70 7.69 1.00 -8.27
CA LYS A 70 6.61 1.20 -9.27
C LYS A 70 6.55 2.62 -9.82
N ALA A 71 6.28 3.60 -8.96
CA ALA A 71 6.13 5.00 -9.36
C ALA A 71 7.11 5.87 -8.57
N CYS A 72 7.90 6.68 -9.26
CA CYS A 72 8.76 7.69 -8.66
C CYS A 72 8.22 9.07 -9.05
N ILE A 73 8.00 9.93 -8.06
CA ILE A 73 7.55 11.30 -8.28
C ILE A 73 8.42 12.27 -7.50
N ASN A 74 8.55 13.48 -8.02
CA ASN A 74 9.23 14.56 -7.30
C ASN A 74 8.47 14.92 -6.04
N ALA A 75 9.20 15.21 -4.98
CA ALA A 75 8.61 15.69 -3.75
C ALA A 75 8.01 17.09 -3.98
N THR A 76 6.76 17.26 -3.53
CA THR A 76 6.09 18.56 -3.49
C THR A 76 5.86 18.96 -2.04
N PRO A 77 5.64 20.26 -1.74
CA PRO A 77 5.28 20.70 -0.40
C PRO A 77 4.09 19.92 0.18
N GLN A 78 3.06 19.66 -0.63
CA GLN A 78 1.87 18.92 -0.20
C GLN A 78 2.19 17.45 0.14
N ILE A 79 3.13 16.81 -0.54
CA ILE A 79 3.60 15.46 -0.19
C ILE A 79 4.31 15.50 1.17
N VAL A 80 5.21 16.46 1.36
CA VAL A 80 5.96 16.65 2.60
C VAL A 80 4.99 16.90 3.78
N ASP A 81 4.01 17.77 3.59
CA ASP A 81 3.02 18.09 4.63
C ASP A 81 2.19 16.86 5.01
N ARG A 82 1.77 16.04 4.04
CA ARG A 82 1.05 14.79 4.30
C ARG A 82 1.92 13.76 5.04
N ILE A 83 3.19 13.65 4.68
CA ILE A 83 4.14 12.78 5.40
C ILE A 83 4.26 13.24 6.86
N ASN A 84 4.50 14.52 7.09
CA ASN A 84 4.65 15.09 8.43
C ASN A 84 3.38 14.96 9.27
N SER A 85 2.22 15.24 8.67
CA SER A 85 0.92 15.04 9.30
C SER A 85 0.73 13.58 9.72
N ARG A 86 1.12 12.61 8.86
CA ARG A 86 0.99 11.19 9.17
C ARG A 86 1.98 10.68 10.22
N LEU A 87 3.18 11.24 10.28
CA LEU A 87 4.18 10.91 11.31
C LEU A 87 3.86 11.54 12.68
N SER A 88 3.20 12.71 12.69
CA SER A 88 2.76 13.38 13.92
C SER A 88 1.43 12.84 14.44
N SER A 89 0.57 12.34 13.56
CA SER A 89 -0.66 11.67 13.94
C SER A 89 -0.36 10.29 14.53
N CYS A 90 -0.89 9.98 15.72
CA CYS A 90 -0.93 8.61 16.26
C CYS A 90 -1.97 7.73 15.51
N CYS A 91 -1.99 7.79 14.18
CA CYS A 91 -2.93 7.03 13.36
C CYS A 91 -2.64 5.54 13.50
N LYS A 92 -3.54 4.86 14.22
CA LYS A 92 -3.47 3.42 14.42
C LYS A 92 -3.70 2.70 13.10
N TYR A 93 -2.90 1.67 12.87
CA TYR A 93 -3.13 0.74 11.78
C TYR A 93 -4.54 0.14 11.90
N SER A 94 -5.24 0.02 10.77
CA SER A 94 -6.47 -0.76 10.70
C SER A 94 -6.58 -1.47 9.35
N ILE A 95 -7.48 -2.45 9.26
CA ILE A 95 -7.73 -3.16 8.00
C ILE A 95 -8.28 -2.20 6.93
N PHE A 96 -9.03 -1.18 7.38
CA PHE A 96 -9.60 -0.10 6.56
C PHE A 96 -8.64 1.06 6.31
N TYR A 97 -7.50 1.10 6.99
CA TYR A 97 -6.43 2.08 6.81
C TYR A 97 -5.08 1.38 6.95
N ASN A 98 -4.68 0.76 5.85
CA ASN A 98 -3.51 -0.10 5.76
C ASN A 98 -2.36 0.60 4.98
N CYS A 99 -1.34 -0.17 4.60
CA CYS A 99 -0.17 0.32 3.88
C CYS A 99 -0.51 1.00 2.54
N GLU A 100 -1.49 0.47 1.79
CA GLU A 100 -1.87 1.07 0.51
C GLU A 100 -2.55 2.41 0.68
N HIS A 101 -3.48 2.48 1.64
CA HIS A 101 -4.19 3.69 2.01
C HIS A 101 -3.22 4.82 2.36
N LEU A 102 -2.23 4.53 3.21
CA LEU A 102 -1.16 5.47 3.55
C LEU A 102 -0.41 5.93 2.29
N THR A 103 0.05 4.99 1.45
CA THR A 103 0.84 5.33 0.27
C THR A 103 0.02 6.18 -0.72
N SER A 104 -1.23 5.81 -0.99
CA SER A 104 -2.09 6.54 -1.92
C SER A 104 -2.44 7.91 -1.40
N GLU A 105 -2.72 8.03 -0.11
CA GLU A 105 -3.05 9.32 0.49
C GLU A 105 -1.86 10.29 0.44
N VAL A 106 -0.65 9.83 0.77
CA VAL A 106 0.56 10.66 0.69
C VAL A 106 0.88 11.05 -0.74
N LEU A 107 0.58 10.22 -1.74
CA LEU A 107 0.84 10.56 -3.14
C LEU A 107 -0.27 11.46 -3.73
N THR A 108 -1.54 11.09 -3.55
CA THR A 108 -2.68 11.64 -4.29
C THR A 108 -3.65 12.48 -3.46
N GLY A 109 -3.62 12.34 -2.13
CA GLY A 109 -4.48 13.07 -1.19
C GLY A 109 -5.74 12.29 -0.87
N SER A 110 -5.95 11.17 -1.56
CA SER A 110 -7.08 10.26 -1.37
C SER A 110 -6.59 8.92 -0.82
N SER A 111 -7.24 8.44 0.23
CA SER A 111 -6.93 7.14 0.81
C SER A 111 -7.62 6.04 0.00
N THR A 112 -6.84 5.30 -0.79
CA THR A 112 -7.37 4.22 -1.65
C THR A 112 -6.52 2.96 -1.58
N SER A 113 -7.14 1.80 -1.85
CA SER A 113 -6.46 0.50 -1.94
C SER A 113 -6.76 -0.16 -3.29
N GLU A 114 -5.72 -0.41 -4.08
CA GLU A 114 -5.85 -1.16 -5.33
C GLU A 114 -6.16 -2.64 -5.05
N GLN A 115 -5.65 -3.19 -3.94
CA GLN A 115 -6.03 -4.53 -3.47
C GLN A 115 -7.54 -4.64 -3.27
N LEU A 116 -8.16 -3.66 -2.61
CA LEU A 116 -9.60 -3.65 -2.40
C LEU A 116 -10.37 -3.46 -3.72
N LYS A 117 -9.95 -2.50 -4.56
CA LYS A 117 -10.60 -2.23 -5.86
C LYS A 117 -10.56 -3.45 -6.78
N THR A 118 -9.39 -4.06 -6.97
CA THR A 118 -9.21 -5.25 -7.81
C THR A 118 -10.01 -6.43 -7.25
N THR A 119 -9.96 -6.65 -5.94
CA THR A 119 -10.73 -7.72 -5.28
C THR A 119 -12.22 -7.59 -5.51
N LEU A 120 -12.78 -6.39 -5.27
CA LEU A 120 -14.21 -6.13 -5.47
C LEU A 120 -14.60 -6.26 -6.94
N THR A 121 -13.77 -5.74 -7.85
CA THR A 121 -14.04 -5.79 -9.29
C THR A 121 -14.05 -7.23 -9.81
N VAL A 122 -13.00 -8.01 -9.50
CA VAL A 122 -12.89 -9.42 -9.93
C VAL A 122 -13.98 -10.26 -9.28
N SER A 123 -14.27 -10.05 -7.99
CA SER A 123 -15.36 -10.72 -7.28
C SER A 123 -16.73 -10.45 -7.93
N ALA A 124 -17.04 -9.18 -8.23
CA ALA A 124 -18.30 -8.80 -8.84
C ALA A 124 -18.46 -9.38 -10.25
N LEU A 125 -17.45 -9.23 -11.11
CA LEU A 125 -17.49 -9.73 -12.48
C LEU A 125 -17.55 -11.26 -12.54
N GLY A 126 -16.75 -11.94 -11.71
CA GLY A 126 -16.75 -13.40 -11.66
C GLY A 126 -18.06 -13.97 -11.11
N THR A 127 -18.61 -13.37 -10.06
CA THR A 127 -19.92 -13.76 -9.52
C THR A 127 -21.04 -13.53 -10.53
N ALA A 128 -21.03 -12.38 -11.23
CA ALA A 128 -21.99 -12.09 -12.29
C ALA A 128 -21.89 -13.11 -13.42
N PHE A 129 -20.67 -13.50 -13.80
CA PHE A 129 -20.44 -14.53 -14.80
C PHE A 129 -21.05 -15.88 -14.40
N VAL A 130 -20.88 -16.29 -13.13
CA VAL A 130 -21.48 -17.52 -12.60
C VAL A 130 -23.02 -17.43 -12.58
N ALA A 131 -23.56 -16.27 -12.24
CA ALA A 131 -25.00 -16.01 -12.15
C ALA A 131 -25.74 -16.01 -13.51
N PHE A 132 -25.01 -15.90 -14.63
CA PHE A 132 -25.63 -16.00 -15.97
C PHE A 132 -26.32 -17.35 -16.20
N LYS A 133 -25.86 -18.43 -15.55
CA LYS A 133 -26.54 -19.73 -15.60
C LYS A 133 -27.63 -19.78 -14.53
N PRO A 134 -28.92 -19.96 -14.89
CA PRO A 134 -30.02 -19.96 -13.91
C PRO A 134 -29.85 -20.99 -12.79
N ALA A 135 -29.30 -22.17 -13.09
CA ALA A 135 -29.01 -23.22 -12.11
C ALA A 135 -28.04 -22.79 -10.99
N ASN A 136 -27.23 -21.76 -11.23
CA ASN A 136 -26.20 -21.28 -10.31
C ASN A 136 -26.66 -20.10 -9.44
N ARG A 137 -27.92 -19.64 -9.56
CA ARG A 137 -28.42 -18.43 -8.87
C ARG A 137 -28.81 -18.67 -7.41
N ASN A 138 -28.45 -19.80 -6.83
CA ASN A 138 -28.66 -20.03 -5.41
C ASN A 138 -27.59 -19.28 -4.59
N MET A 139 -27.96 -18.86 -3.38
CA MET A 139 -27.11 -18.02 -2.52
C MET A 139 -25.76 -18.68 -2.20
N MET A 140 -25.71 -20.00 -2.01
CA MET A 140 -24.47 -20.70 -1.68
C MET A 140 -23.47 -20.63 -2.84
N THR A 141 -23.91 -20.93 -4.07
CA THR A 141 -23.06 -20.86 -5.27
C THR A 141 -22.53 -19.45 -5.51
N LEU A 142 -23.38 -18.43 -5.36
CA LEU A 142 -22.96 -17.04 -5.55
C LEU A 142 -21.98 -16.57 -4.48
N SER A 143 -22.19 -16.95 -3.21
CA SER A 143 -21.25 -16.64 -2.13
C SER A 143 -19.89 -17.31 -2.32
N LEU A 144 -19.87 -18.58 -2.73
CA LEU A 144 -18.63 -19.29 -3.03
C LEU A 144 -17.90 -18.66 -4.23
N ALA A 145 -18.63 -18.27 -5.28
CA ALA A 145 -18.06 -17.55 -6.41
C ALA A 145 -17.46 -16.21 -5.97
N ALA A 146 -18.18 -15.42 -5.18
CA ALA A 146 -17.72 -14.12 -4.71
C ALA A 146 -16.43 -14.23 -3.90
N LEU A 147 -16.33 -15.23 -3.01
CA LEU A 147 -15.12 -15.50 -2.24
C LEU A 147 -13.97 -15.99 -3.13
N GLY A 148 -14.22 -16.95 -4.02
CA GLY A 148 -13.20 -17.51 -4.90
C GLY A 148 -12.60 -16.45 -5.84
N PHE A 149 -13.45 -15.66 -6.50
CA PHE A 149 -13.01 -14.56 -7.36
C PHE A 149 -12.41 -13.39 -6.57
N GLY A 150 -12.86 -13.15 -5.33
CA GLY A 150 -12.21 -12.18 -4.44
C GLY A 150 -10.76 -12.57 -4.12
N LEU A 151 -10.52 -13.83 -3.75
CA LEU A 151 -9.16 -14.35 -3.53
C LEU A 151 -8.30 -14.28 -4.80
N LEU A 152 -8.89 -14.56 -5.96
CA LEU A 152 -8.21 -14.39 -7.25
C LEU A 152 -7.81 -12.94 -7.48
N GLY A 153 -8.69 -11.98 -7.18
CA GLY A 153 -8.41 -10.55 -7.28
C GLY A 153 -7.23 -10.13 -6.39
N LEU A 154 -7.19 -10.59 -5.13
CA LEU A 154 -6.03 -10.36 -4.25
C LEU A 154 -4.74 -10.95 -4.81
N TYR A 155 -4.81 -12.17 -5.36
CA TYR A 155 -3.66 -12.82 -5.97
C TYR A 155 -3.13 -12.05 -7.19
N ILE A 156 -4.02 -11.66 -8.11
CA ILE A 156 -3.67 -10.87 -9.29
C ILE A 156 -3.00 -9.56 -8.87
N GLU A 157 -3.61 -8.83 -7.94
CA GLU A 157 -3.05 -7.55 -7.49
C GLU A 157 -1.68 -7.73 -6.81
N LYS A 158 -1.51 -8.76 -5.98
CA LYS A 158 -0.20 -9.08 -5.41
C LYS A 158 0.85 -9.33 -6.49
N GLN A 159 0.52 -10.07 -7.55
CA GLN A 159 1.47 -10.30 -8.66
C GLN A 159 1.78 -9.01 -9.40
N ASN A 160 0.79 -8.17 -9.66
CA ASN A 160 0.99 -6.86 -10.28
C ASN A 160 1.89 -5.95 -9.44
N GLN A 161 1.77 -6.01 -8.12
CA GLN A 161 2.58 -5.22 -7.19
C GLN A 161 4.02 -5.71 -7.10
N LEU A 162 4.23 -7.02 -7.23
CA LEU A 162 5.55 -7.66 -7.13
C LEU A 162 6.23 -7.87 -8.49
N SER A 163 5.57 -7.58 -9.60
CA SER A 163 6.20 -7.56 -10.92
C SER A 163 7.16 -6.37 -11.05
N SER A 164 8.28 -6.56 -11.72
CA SER A 164 9.23 -5.47 -12.01
C SER A 164 8.75 -4.62 -13.17
#